data_AF-A0A8S4QIT8-F1
#
_entry.id   AF-A0A8S4QIT8-F1
#
_cell.length_a   1.000
_cell.length_b   1.000
_cell.length_c   1.000
_cell.angle_alpha   90.00
_cell.angle_beta   90.00
_cell.angle_gamma   90.00
#
_symmetry.space_group_name_H-M   'P 1'
#
loop_
_entity.id
_entity.type
_entity.pdbx_description
1 polymer ?
#
loop_
_entity_poly.entity_id
_entity_poly.type
_entity_poly.pdbx_seq_one_letter_code
_entity_poly.pdbx_strand_id
1 'polypeptide(L)'
;MQWSTIPNQRDAMIVTTLDTFTSLLSGFTIFGILGNLAYVLKRDVSEVVGSGGTGLAFVSYPDAIAKTFQPQLFSVLFFLMMSVLGVGSAVALLSSVNTLLLDAFPRVRTVYMSALSCTIGFGIGLVYVTP
;
A
#
# COMPACT_ATOMS: atom_id res chain seq x y z
N MET A 1 27.80 -15.39 2.38
CA MET A 1 27.23 -15.13 3.72
C MET A 1 27.93 -13.91 4.28
N GLN A 2 27.49 -12.71 3.88
CA GLN A 2 28.16 -11.45 4.19
C GLN A 2 27.12 -10.45 4.68
N TRP A 3 27.11 -10.26 6.00
CA TRP A 3 26.31 -9.33 6.77
C TRP A 3 26.72 -7.85 6.54
N SER A 4 26.82 -7.37 5.29
CA SER A 4 27.30 -6.00 4.99
C SER A 4 26.20 -4.96 4.73
N THR A 5 24.94 -5.24 5.05
CA THR A 5 23.85 -4.25 4.89
C THR A 5 23.19 -3.95 6.23
N ILE A 6 23.99 -3.60 7.24
CA ILE A 6 23.46 -2.73 8.29
C ILE A 6 23.06 -1.45 7.53
N PRO A 7 21.76 -1.09 7.44
CA PRO A 7 21.40 0.19 6.82
C PRO A 7 22.22 1.25 7.55
N ASN A 8 22.93 2.07 6.78
CA ASN A 8 23.71 3.13 7.38
C ASN A 8 22.72 3.95 8.23
N GLN A 9 23.11 4.40 9.44
CA GLN A 9 22.15 5.08 10.35
C GLN A 9 21.43 6.25 9.65
N ARG A 10 22.09 6.85 8.64
CA ARG A 10 21.54 7.83 7.71
C ARG A 10 20.39 7.30 6.86
N ASP A 11 20.53 6.12 6.25
CA ASP A 11 19.53 5.53 5.36
C ASP A 11 18.26 5.18 6.14
N ALA A 12 18.42 4.56 7.32
CA ALA A 12 17.30 4.24 8.21
C ALA A 12 16.58 5.51 8.69
N MET A 13 17.33 6.55 9.06
CA MET A 13 16.76 7.84 9.47
C MET A 13 16.02 8.52 8.31
N ILE A 14 16.58 8.50 7.09
CA ILE A 14 15.95 9.10 5.91
C ILE A 14 14.64 8.37 5.58
N VAL A 15 14.64 7.03 5.51
CA VAL A 15 13.45 6.24 5.17
C VAL A 15 12.33 6.46 6.19
N THR A 16 12.65 6.38 7.49
CA THR A 16 11.65 6.56 8.56
C THR A 16 11.10 8.00 8.59
N THR A 17 11.96 9.00 8.35
CA THR A 17 11.52 10.41 8.27
C THR A 17 10.60 10.64 7.06
N LEU A 18 10.96 10.10 5.90
CA LEU A 18 10.16 10.22 4.68
C LEU A 18 8.82 9.49 4.80
N ASP A 19 8.79 8.31 5.42
CA ASP A 19 7.58 7.54 5.69
C ASP A 19 6.63 8.30 6.63
N THR A 20 7.16 8.85 7.72
CA THR A 20 6.40 9.66 8.68
C THR A 20 5.85 10.92 8.00
N PHE A 21 6.67 11.62 7.22
CA PHE A 21 6.26 12.83 6.51
C PHE A 21 5.20 12.53 5.45
N THR A 22 5.36 11.44 4.69
CA THR A 22 4.38 10.98 3.70
C THR A 22 3.06 10.62 4.37
N SER A 23 3.10 9.97 5.53
CA SER A 23 1.91 9.62 6.32
C SER A 23 1.20 10.87 6.85
N LEU A 24 1.93 11.88 7.31
CA LEU A 24 1.36 13.16 7.75
C LEU A 24 0.72 13.94 6.59
N LEU A 25 1.43 14.07 5.46
CA LEU A 25 0.89 14.71 4.25
C LEU A 25 -0.33 13.98 3.71
N SER A 26 -0.29 12.64 3.71
CA SER A 26 -1.44 11.81 3.35
C SER A 26 -2.62 12.15 4.25
N GLY A 27 -2.45 12.14 5.57
CA GLY A 27 -3.49 12.50 6.54
C GLY A 27 -4.14 13.85 6.26
N PHE A 28 -3.35 14.92 6.07
CA PHE A 28 -3.89 16.24 5.71
C PHE A 28 -4.65 16.22 4.37
N THR A 29 -4.13 15.47 3.39
CA THR A 29 -4.78 15.32 2.08
C THR A 29 -6.10 14.56 2.18
N ILE A 30 -6.15 13.47 2.96
CA ILE A 30 -7.37 12.67 3.22
C ILE A 30 -8.44 13.56 3.85
N PHE A 31 -8.11 14.24 4.95
CA PHE A 31 -9.08 15.10 5.66
C PHE A 31 -9.52 16.30 4.80
N GLY A 32 -8.63 16.87 3.98
CA GLY A 32 -8.99 17.94 3.04
C GLY A 32 -9.98 17.50 1.97
N ILE A 33 -9.73 16.35 1.33
CA ILE A 33 -10.62 15.79 0.30
C ILE A 33 -11.98 15.41 0.89
N LEU A 34 -11.98 14.74 2.06
CA LEU A 34 -13.21 14.35 2.74
C LEU A 34 -14.00 15.54 3.26
N GLY A 35 -13.33 16.58 3.78
CA GLY A 35 -13.98 17.83 4.20
C GLY A 35 -14.68 18.53 3.04
N ASN A 36 -14.03 18.61 1.88
CA ASN A 36 -14.66 19.14 0.66
C ASN A 36 -15.84 18.26 0.21
N LEU A 37 -15.71 16.93 0.28
CA LEU A 37 -16.78 16.01 -0.07
C LEU A 37 -18.00 16.15 0.87
N ALA A 38 -17.77 16.26 2.18
CA ALA A 38 -18.82 16.50 3.19
C ALA A 38 -19.56 17.82 2.92
N TYR A 39 -18.82 18.88 2.59
CA TYR A 39 -19.40 20.18 2.22
C TYR A 39 -20.30 20.09 0.98
N VAL A 40 -19.85 19.40 -0.08
CA VAL A 40 -20.64 19.24 -1.31
C VAL A 40 -21.87 18.34 -1.11
N LEU A 41 -21.74 17.27 -0.30
CA LEU A 41 -22.82 16.33 -0.02
C LEU A 41 -23.81 16.83 1.05
N LYS A 42 -23.51 17.95 1.74
CA LYS A 42 -24.25 18.44 2.91
C LYS A 42 -24.45 17.37 4.00
N ARG A 43 -23.42 16.57 4.23
CA ARG A 43 -23.38 15.52 5.26
C ARG A 43 -22.32 15.83 6.28
N ASP A 44 -22.47 15.29 7.48
CA ASP A 44 -21.45 15.42 8.51
C ASP A 44 -20.16 14.69 8.12
N VAL A 45 -19.01 15.23 8.54
CA VAL A 45 -17.70 14.60 8.28
C VAL A 45 -17.63 13.19 8.88
N SER A 46 -18.36 12.95 9.99
CA SER A 46 -18.50 11.64 10.62
C SER A 46 -19.10 10.58 9.68
N GLU A 47 -20.07 10.96 8.84
CA GLU A 47 -20.72 10.01 7.91
C GLU A 47 -19.80 9.63 6.75
N VAL A 48 -18.99 10.56 6.24
CA VAL A 48 -18.05 10.29 5.13
C VAL A 48 -16.78 9.57 5.60
N VAL A 49 -16.40 9.73 6.87
CA VAL A 49 -15.26 9.05 7.52
C VAL A 49 -15.66 7.67 8.08
N GLY A 50 -16.95 7.47 8.43
CA GLY A 50 -17.44 6.28 9.12
C GLY A 50 -17.20 4.96 8.38
N SER A 51 -16.96 4.99 7.07
CA SER A 51 -16.62 3.82 6.25
C SER A 51 -15.12 3.45 6.28
N GLY A 52 -14.43 3.70 7.39
CA GLY A 52 -12.97 3.62 7.53
C GLY A 52 -12.29 2.43 6.83
N GLY A 53 -11.02 2.62 6.43
CA GLY A 53 -10.24 1.60 5.73
C GLY A 53 -10.52 1.57 4.22
N THR A 54 -10.79 0.39 3.68
CA THR A 54 -11.00 0.17 2.23
C THR A 54 -12.26 0.85 1.70
N GLY A 55 -13.33 0.94 2.48
CA GLY A 55 -14.57 1.61 2.06
C GLY A 55 -14.36 3.10 1.76
N LEU A 56 -13.55 3.77 2.58
CA LEU A 56 -13.15 5.15 2.35
C LEU A 56 -12.40 5.32 1.01
N ALA A 57 -11.38 4.49 0.78
CA ALA A 57 -10.51 4.55 -0.41
C ALA A 57 -11.21 4.16 -1.73
N PHE A 58 -12.16 3.23 -1.69
CA PHE A 58 -12.82 2.73 -2.92
C PHE A 58 -14.22 3.30 -3.16
N VAL A 59 -14.81 4.02 -2.21
CA VAL A 59 -16.15 4.64 -2.37
C VAL A 59 -16.06 6.16 -2.23
N SER A 60 -15.62 6.65 -1.07
CA SER A 60 -15.61 8.10 -0.79
C SER A 60 -14.60 8.85 -1.66
N TYR A 61 -13.43 8.28 -1.91
CA TYR A 61 -12.38 8.91 -2.73
C TYR A 61 -12.76 9.07 -4.21
N PRO A 62 -13.23 8.01 -4.91
CA PRO A 62 -13.73 8.16 -6.27
C PRO A 62 -14.88 9.18 -6.38
N ASP A 63 -15.77 9.24 -5.39
CA ASP A 63 -16.89 10.20 -5.36
C ASP A 63 -16.40 11.66 -5.20
N ALA A 64 -15.33 11.89 -4.44
CA ALA A 64 -14.67 13.19 -4.37
C ALA A 64 -13.97 13.56 -5.68
N ILE A 65 -13.26 12.61 -6.29
CA ILE A 65 -12.55 12.82 -7.56
C ILE A 65 -13.53 13.12 -8.71
N ALA A 66 -14.69 12.46 -8.73
CA ALA A 66 -15.75 12.70 -9.72
C ALA A 66 -16.26 14.15 -9.77
N LYS A 67 -16.14 14.88 -8.65
CA LYS A 67 -16.55 16.28 -8.51
C LYS A 67 -15.46 17.30 -8.88
N THR A 68 -14.27 16.83 -9.31
CA THR A 68 -13.14 17.69 -9.72
C THR A 68 -13.23 18.05 -11.21
N PHE A 69 -12.59 19.14 -11.65
CA PHE A 69 -12.63 19.67 -13.02
C PHE A 69 -12.11 18.68 -14.11
N GLN A 70 -11.29 17.69 -13.76
CA GLN A 70 -10.75 16.66 -14.68
C GLN A 70 -10.75 15.26 -14.01
N PRO A 71 -11.92 14.63 -13.84
CA PRO A 71 -12.05 13.43 -13.01
C PRO A 71 -11.31 12.21 -13.60
N GLN A 72 -11.16 12.13 -14.93
CA GLN A 72 -10.50 10.99 -15.59
C GLN A 72 -9.01 10.91 -15.24
N LEU A 73 -8.31 12.05 -15.26
CA LEU A 73 -6.88 12.12 -14.96
C LEU A 73 -6.61 11.76 -13.49
N PHE A 74 -7.38 12.35 -12.56
CA PHE A 74 -7.21 12.12 -11.13
C PHE A 74 -7.61 10.70 -10.71
N SER A 75 -8.60 10.09 -11.35
CA SER A 75 -8.97 8.70 -11.09
C SER A 75 -7.83 7.74 -11.46
N VAL A 76 -7.23 7.92 -12.65
CA VAL A 76 -6.06 7.11 -13.07
C VAL A 76 -4.89 7.29 -12.12
N LEU A 77 -4.55 8.53 -11.74
CA LEU A 77 -3.46 8.80 -10.81
C LEU A 77 -3.69 8.17 -9.43
N PHE A 78 -4.92 8.21 -8.92
CA PHE A 78 -5.29 7.62 -7.62
C PHE A 78 -5.14 6.09 -7.64
N PHE A 79 -5.70 5.43 -8.65
CA PHE A 79 -5.57 3.97 -8.78
C PHE A 79 -4.14 3.53 -9.08
N LEU A 80 -3.40 4.30 -9.87
CA LEU A 80 -1.97 4.05 -10.13
C LEU A 80 -1.17 4.15 -8.84
N MET A 81 -1.39 5.20 -8.03
CA MET A 81 -0.75 5.36 -6.73
C MET A 81 -1.04 4.17 -5.81
N MET A 82 -2.31 3.78 -5.66
CA MET A 82 -2.67 2.61 -4.84
C MET A 82 -2.03 1.31 -5.38
N SER A 83 -1.96 1.15 -6.69
CA SER A 83 -1.33 -0.02 -7.32
C SER A 83 0.18 -0.05 -7.06
N VAL A 84 0.87 1.08 -7.20
CA VAL A 84 2.31 1.19 -6.93
C VAL A 84 2.62 0.91 -5.45
N LEU A 85 1.82 1.46 -4.52
CA LEU A 85 1.98 1.21 -3.08
C LEU A 85 1.74 -0.26 -2.71
N GLY A 86 0.72 -0.88 -3.31
CA GLY A 86 0.40 -2.29 -3.10
C GLY A 86 1.48 -3.22 -3.66
N VAL A 87 1.87 -3.03 -4.92
CA VAL A 87 2.89 -3.87 -5.59
C VAL A 87 4.26 -3.68 -4.94
N GLY A 88 4.66 -2.45 -4.64
CA GLY A 88 5.94 -2.16 -3.98
C GLY A 88 6.07 -2.88 -2.64
N SER A 89 5.02 -2.80 -1.80
CA SER A 89 4.97 -3.50 -0.51
C SER A 89 4.98 -5.02 -0.68
N ALA A 90 4.22 -5.56 -1.62
CA ALA A 90 4.15 -7.00 -1.87
C ALA A 90 5.51 -7.58 -2.32
N VAL A 91 6.21 -6.88 -3.22
CA VAL A 91 7.54 -7.30 -3.71
C VAL A 91 8.58 -7.24 -2.58
N ALA A 92 8.52 -6.22 -1.73
CA ALA A 92 9.40 -6.11 -0.56
C ALA A 92 9.19 -7.29 0.40
N LEU A 93 7.94 -7.60 0.76
CA LEU A 93 7.60 -8.72 1.63
C LEU A 93 8.03 -10.07 1.05
N LEU A 94 7.74 -10.31 -0.24
CA LEU A 94 8.14 -11.55 -0.91
C LEU A 94 9.67 -11.72 -0.91
N SER A 95 10.40 -10.63 -1.16
CA SER A 95 11.87 -10.64 -1.12
C SER A 95 12.41 -10.95 0.28
N SER A 96 11.81 -10.37 1.32
CA SER A 96 12.14 -10.67 2.72
C SER A 96 11.88 -12.13 3.08
N VAL A 97 10.71 -12.67 2.74
CA VAL A 97 10.36 -14.07 3.00
C VAL A 97 11.30 -15.03 2.26
N ASN A 98 11.57 -14.75 0.98
CA ASN A 98 12.49 -15.56 0.18
C ASN A 98 13.91 -15.55 0.77
N THR A 99 14.37 -14.41 1.29
CA THR A 99 15.67 -14.30 1.97
C THR A 99 15.71 -15.16 3.24
N LEU A 100 14.66 -15.08 4.09
CA LEU A 100 14.55 -15.90 5.30
C LEU A 100 14.56 -17.41 5.00
N LEU A 101 13.88 -17.84 3.93
CA LEU A 101 13.85 -19.25 3.52
C LEU A 101 15.22 -19.75 3.04
N LEU A 102 15.98 -18.91 2.33
CA LEU A 102 17.32 -19.25 1.86
C LEU A 102 18.33 -19.31 3.00
N ASP A 103 18.19 -18.45 4.02
CA ASP A 103 19.02 -18.49 5.22
C ASP A 103 18.76 -19.75 6.05
N ALA A 104 17.50 -20.21 6.12
CA ALA A 104 17.15 -21.46 6.82
C ALA A 104 17.60 -22.73 6.07
N PHE A 105 17.60 -22.72 4.74
CA PHE A 105 17.97 -23.87 3.91
C PHE A 105 19.01 -23.51 2.83
N PRO A 106 20.30 -23.40 3.17
CA PRO A 106 21.34 -22.92 2.25
C PRO A 106 21.69 -23.89 1.11
N ARG A 107 21.21 -25.15 1.17
CA ARG A 107 21.58 -26.22 0.23
C ARG A 107 20.64 -26.33 -0.99
N VAL A 108 19.55 -25.59 -1.00
CA VAL A 108 18.49 -25.66 -2.02
C VAL A 108 18.52 -24.44 -2.91
N ARG A 109 18.28 -24.63 -4.22
CA ARG A 109 18.43 -23.59 -5.23
C ARG A 109 17.34 -22.52 -5.08
N THR A 110 17.72 -21.25 -5.19
CA THR A 110 16.84 -20.07 -5.06
C THR A 110 15.55 -20.18 -5.87
N VAL A 111 15.62 -20.72 -7.08
CA VAL A 111 14.48 -20.86 -7.99
C VAL A 111 13.37 -21.74 -7.38
N TYR A 112 13.72 -22.81 -6.66
CA TYR A 112 12.73 -23.68 -6.02
C TYR A 112 12.09 -23.02 -4.79
N MET A 113 12.85 -22.23 -4.04
CA MET A 113 12.34 -21.50 -2.86
C MET A 113 11.41 -20.36 -3.25
N SER A 114 11.77 -19.60 -4.28
CA SER A 114 10.90 -18.55 -4.82
C SER A 114 9.63 -19.14 -5.44
N ALA A 115 9.73 -20.27 -6.16
CA ALA A 115 8.56 -20.97 -6.69
C ALA A 115 7.63 -21.47 -5.57
N LEU A 116 8.18 -22.05 -4.50
CA LEU A 116 7.41 -22.49 -3.33
C LEU A 116 6.69 -21.30 -2.66
N SER A 117 7.41 -20.21 -2.40
CA SER A 117 6.85 -19.01 -1.79
C SER A 117 5.73 -18.39 -2.64
N CYS A 118 5.92 -18.29 -3.96
CA CYS A 118 4.88 -17.85 -4.88
C CYS A 118 3.67 -18.79 -4.90
N THR A 119 3.89 -20.11 -4.85
CA THR A 119 2.79 -21.11 -4.86
C THR A 119 1.96 -21.03 -3.59
N ILE A 120 2.61 -20.89 -2.43
CA ILE A 120 1.92 -20.70 -1.14
C ILE A 120 1.19 -19.37 -1.12
N GLY A 121 1.83 -18.28 -1.56
CA GLY A 121 1.23 -16.96 -1.66
C GLY A 121 0.01 -16.93 -2.58
N PHE A 122 0.09 -17.63 -3.73
CA PHE A 122 -1.04 -17.79 -4.64
C PHE A 122 -2.19 -18.59 -4.01
N GLY A 123 -1.89 -19.68 -3.29
CA GLY A 123 -2.91 -20.47 -2.59
C GLY A 123 -3.64 -19.68 -1.52
N ILE A 124 -2.93 -18.92 -0.69
CA ILE A 124 -3.52 -18.02 0.32
C ILE A 124 -4.34 -16.92 -0.38
N GLY A 125 -3.79 -16.31 -1.44
CA GLY A 125 -4.48 -15.30 -2.23
C GLY A 125 -5.78 -15.83 -2.83
N LEU A 126 -5.81 -17.07 -3.29
CA LEU A 126 -7.00 -17.71 -3.84
C LEU A 126 -8.12 -17.82 -2.80
N VAL A 127 -7.80 -18.14 -1.55
CA VAL A 127 -8.77 -18.19 -0.44
C VAL A 127 -9.35 -16.80 -0.16
N TYR A 128 -8.55 -15.73 -0.24
CA TYR A 128 -9.02 -14.35 -0.04
C TYR A 128 -9.84 -13.79 -1.22
N VAL A 129 -9.65 -14.31 -2.43
CA VAL A 129 -10.39 -13.90 -3.64
C VAL A 129 -11.71 -14.68 -3.79
N THR A 130 -11.85 -15.82 -3.12
CA THR A 130 -13.07 -16.62 -3.15
C THR A 130 -14.10 -16.05 -2.15
N PRO A 131 -15.37 -15.88 -2.55
CA PRO A 131 -16.41 -15.27 -1.70
C PRO A 131 -16.84 -16.15 -0.52
#